data_AF-A0A936BZU2-F1
#
_entry.id   AF-A0A936BZU2-F1
#
_cell.length_a   1.000
_cell.length_b   1.000
_cell.length_c   1.000
_cell.angle_alpha   90.00
_cell.angle_beta   90.00
_cell.angle_gamma   90.00
#
_symmetry.space_group_name_H-M   'P 1'
#
loop_
_entity.id
_entity.type
_entity.pdbx_description
1 polymer ?
#
loop_
_entity_poly.entity_id
_entity_poly.type
_entity_poly.pdbx_seq_one_letter_code
_entity_poly.pdbx_strand_id
1 'polypeptide(L)'
;MVIRETSHHFGARDPRTLPEFDAASTPSAPESESSTRPSTSVAVPFTGFKYARVASGFKPVTGFKPMTGFKPTTGFKPTTGSSLPASKFLSGKFASCKLSGTCGAYEDSAAAMDALALPSEAEIGQDIDTYLGSPYSYADVEQVLRAFDFIETIDEAKAFIGAKIRHGLESSLKRVGITPNRTDRHETLLAFNESGYSLEDARHLVASTDFLASVEDAKDFIGLKLVNHSEDVLATHGITQKDPIEYFRNSGYTEADAQRVLDHIPYLGTLDGARRYIGRQVAHGNEQALVEAGIGRPAEDVSREAALNAFQSSLYTREDAFAAKRHFALPSVDEAREFIGRAILLGDEFKLADAGIHPRDFDHHDCMAHFKRSAYSSSDARAAVRAFDFLESVPQAKAYIGLKIANHNEHVLTGAGITPQPYDRHECLDAYHASGYTTADCDKLVENADFIENRREAREYIGLKIVNGWEHVLGRYGIERPETEA
;
A
#
# COMPACT_ATOMS: atom_id res chain seq x y z
N MET A 1 -8.41 63.61 12.25
CA MET A 1 -7.61 63.06 11.13
C MET A 1 -8.58 62.29 10.27
N VAL A 2 -9.01 62.91 9.17
CA VAL A 2 -10.11 62.49 8.28
C VAL A 2 -9.48 61.86 7.06
N ILE A 3 -9.79 60.60 6.76
CA ILE A 3 -9.34 59.95 5.53
C ILE A 3 -10.53 59.95 4.56
N ARG A 4 -10.31 60.64 3.43
CA ARG A 4 -11.24 60.83 2.31
C ARG A 4 -11.26 59.60 1.42
N GLU A 5 -12.47 59.21 1.02
CA GLU A 5 -12.78 58.38 -0.14
C GLU A 5 -12.46 59.15 -1.43
N THR A 6 -11.90 58.46 -2.43
CA THR A 6 -11.85 58.91 -3.82
C THR A 6 -12.56 57.89 -4.70
N SER A 7 -13.72 58.30 -5.20
CA SER A 7 -14.51 57.65 -6.24
C SER A 7 -14.01 58.07 -7.62
N HIS A 8 -13.81 57.12 -8.52
CA HIS A 8 -13.67 57.40 -9.96
C HIS A 8 -14.82 56.75 -10.74
N HIS A 9 -15.65 57.63 -11.32
CA HIS A 9 -16.66 57.39 -12.34
C HIS A 9 -16.02 57.50 -13.73
N PHE A 10 -16.29 56.54 -14.62
CA PHE A 10 -16.40 56.66 -16.09
C PHE A 10 -16.89 55.28 -16.56
N GLY A 11 -17.85 55.07 -17.46
CA GLY A 11 -18.66 55.92 -18.32
C GLY A 11 -19.28 54.96 -19.35
N ALA A 12 -20.60 54.91 -19.43
CA ALA A 12 -21.34 54.04 -20.33
C ALA A 12 -21.17 54.46 -21.81
N ARG A 13 -21.09 53.48 -22.72
CA ARG A 13 -21.42 53.67 -24.15
C ARG A 13 -22.17 52.45 -24.71
N ASP A 14 -23.25 52.82 -25.40
CA ASP A 14 -24.29 52.02 -26.06
C ASP A 14 -23.77 51.26 -27.32
N PRO A 15 -24.52 50.27 -27.84
CA PRO A 15 -24.11 49.37 -28.91
C PRO A 15 -24.61 49.80 -30.31
N ARG A 16 -24.10 49.08 -31.32
CA ARG A 16 -24.48 49.02 -32.75
C ARG A 16 -23.59 49.84 -33.69
N THR A 17 -22.86 49.13 -34.55
CA THR A 17 -23.03 49.12 -36.02
C THR A 17 -22.07 48.10 -36.64
N LEU A 18 -22.60 47.21 -37.48
CA LEU A 18 -21.87 46.36 -38.43
C LEU A 18 -21.14 47.22 -39.49
N PRO A 19 -20.16 46.65 -40.21
CA PRO A 19 -20.51 46.31 -41.59
C PRO A 19 -19.92 44.98 -42.12
N GLU A 20 -20.60 44.54 -43.17
CA GLU A 20 -20.30 43.46 -44.11
C GLU A 20 -18.89 43.53 -44.72
N PHE A 21 -18.29 42.36 -44.99
CA PHE A 21 -17.32 42.18 -46.06
C PHE A 21 -17.54 40.83 -46.73
N ASP A 22 -17.99 40.89 -47.98
CA ASP A 22 -18.03 39.79 -48.94
C ASP A 22 -16.77 39.77 -49.82
N ALA A 23 -16.56 38.60 -50.42
CA ALA A 23 -15.84 38.31 -51.67
C ALA A 23 -14.42 37.69 -51.61
N ALA A 24 -14.42 36.38 -51.90
CA ALA A 24 -13.68 35.69 -52.95
C ALA A 24 -12.15 35.50 -52.82
N SER A 25 -11.72 34.22 -52.83
CA SER A 25 -10.77 33.65 -53.83
C SER A 25 -10.54 32.14 -53.59
N THR A 26 -10.90 31.32 -54.59
CA THR A 26 -10.45 29.94 -54.85
C THR A 26 -8.96 29.88 -55.23
N PRO A 27 -8.25 28.75 -55.02
CA PRO A 27 -7.95 27.83 -56.14
C PRO A 27 -7.93 26.33 -55.73
N SER A 28 -8.54 25.43 -56.51
CA SER A 28 -7.95 24.60 -57.58
C SER A 28 -7.27 23.30 -57.10
N ALA A 29 -7.84 22.17 -57.52
CA ALA A 29 -7.30 20.82 -57.47
C ALA A 29 -6.02 20.66 -58.32
N PRO A 30 -5.32 19.52 -58.20
CA PRO A 30 -5.42 18.59 -59.33
C PRO A 30 -5.42 17.08 -58.97
N GLU A 31 -6.20 16.38 -59.79
CA GLU A 31 -5.91 15.18 -60.57
C GLU A 31 -5.36 13.89 -59.92
N SER A 32 -6.17 12.86 -60.18
CA SER A 32 -5.93 11.43 -60.12
C SER A 32 -4.94 10.95 -61.18
N GLU A 33 -4.02 10.06 -60.82
CA GLU A 33 -3.49 9.05 -61.75
C GLU A 33 -3.38 7.68 -61.09
N SER A 34 -3.93 6.70 -61.80
CA SER A 34 -3.81 5.27 -61.58
C SER A 34 -2.40 4.78 -61.93
N SER A 35 -1.82 3.87 -61.14
CA SER A 35 -0.80 2.97 -61.68
C SER A 35 -0.71 1.65 -60.93
N THR A 36 -0.59 0.60 -61.73
CA THR A 36 -0.59 -0.82 -61.48
C THR A 36 0.68 -1.35 -60.79
N ARG A 37 0.49 -2.32 -59.87
CA ARG A 37 1.33 -3.47 -59.43
C ARG A 37 2.70 -3.70 -60.15
N PRO A 38 3.74 -4.23 -59.44
CA PRO A 38 3.71 -5.65 -59.09
C PRO A 38 4.37 -6.09 -57.76
N SER A 39 3.92 -7.27 -57.33
CA SER A 39 4.50 -8.13 -56.32
C SER A 39 5.95 -8.52 -56.64
N THR A 40 6.84 -8.42 -55.66
CA THR A 40 8.09 -9.20 -55.62
C THR A 40 8.31 -9.71 -54.21
N SER A 41 8.15 -11.03 -54.08
CA SER A 41 8.64 -11.84 -52.97
C SER A 41 10.16 -11.86 -53.00
N VAL A 42 10.81 -11.34 -51.96
CA VAL A 42 12.23 -11.58 -51.70
C VAL A 42 12.34 -12.42 -50.43
N ALA A 43 12.70 -13.69 -50.64
CA ALA A 43 13.12 -14.62 -49.61
C ALA A 43 14.42 -14.13 -48.96
N VAL A 44 14.44 -14.08 -47.62
CA VAL A 44 15.66 -13.86 -46.84
C VAL A 44 16.04 -15.19 -46.19
N PRO A 45 17.29 -15.67 -46.33
CA PRO A 45 17.67 -17.00 -45.90
C PRO A 45 17.86 -17.09 -44.39
N PHE A 46 17.30 -18.15 -43.81
CA PHE A 46 17.63 -18.68 -42.50
C PHE A 46 19.10 -19.16 -42.51
N THR A 47 19.96 -18.56 -41.69
CA THR A 47 21.23 -19.17 -41.28
C THR A 47 21.31 -19.20 -39.77
N GLY A 48 21.36 -20.42 -39.23
CA GLY A 48 21.31 -20.71 -37.80
C GLY A 48 22.53 -20.21 -37.03
N PHE A 49 22.26 -19.62 -35.87
CA PHE A 49 23.27 -19.40 -34.85
C PHE A 49 23.37 -20.63 -33.95
N LYS A 50 24.56 -21.25 -34.00
CA LYS A 50 25.00 -22.33 -33.13
C LYS A 50 25.16 -21.79 -31.70
N TYR A 51 24.55 -22.48 -30.75
CA TYR A 51 24.83 -22.31 -29.33
C TYR A 51 26.32 -22.58 -29.05
N ALA A 52 27.05 -21.53 -28.66
CA ALA A 52 28.38 -21.66 -28.08
C ALA A 52 28.23 -22.09 -26.60
N ARG A 53 28.59 -23.34 -26.31
CA ARG A 53 28.85 -23.83 -24.94
C ARG A 53 29.98 -23.00 -24.34
N VAL A 54 29.67 -22.13 -23.40
CA VAL A 54 30.68 -21.58 -22.48
C VAL A 54 30.83 -22.59 -21.34
N ALA A 55 31.95 -23.32 -21.37
CA ALA A 55 32.42 -24.11 -20.26
C ALA A 55 33.15 -23.18 -19.27
N SER A 56 32.60 -23.01 -18.08
CA SER A 56 33.34 -22.47 -16.94
C SER A 56 33.18 -23.42 -15.75
N GLY A 57 34.08 -24.39 -15.66
CA GLY A 57 34.27 -25.19 -14.46
C GLY A 57 35.04 -24.37 -13.42
N PHE A 58 34.34 -23.90 -12.39
CA PHE A 58 34.98 -23.42 -11.16
C PHE A 58 35.12 -24.61 -10.20
N LYS A 59 36.35 -25.05 -9.94
CA LYS A 59 36.66 -25.97 -8.84
C LYS A 59 36.84 -25.15 -7.56
N PRO A 60 36.08 -25.40 -6.47
CA PRO A 60 36.40 -24.80 -5.19
C PRO A 60 37.63 -25.48 -4.59
N VAL A 61 38.67 -24.70 -4.32
CA VAL A 61 39.82 -25.11 -3.50
C VAL A 61 39.43 -24.84 -2.05
N THR A 62 38.93 -25.85 -1.35
CA THR A 62 38.74 -25.81 0.12
C THR A 62 39.89 -26.57 0.76
N GLY A 63 40.82 -25.84 1.36
CA GLY A 63 41.96 -26.38 2.07
C GLY A 63 42.58 -25.35 3.00
N PHE A 64 41.81 -24.85 3.97
CA PHE A 64 42.37 -24.06 5.07
C PHE A 64 42.44 -24.92 6.33
N LYS A 65 43.66 -25.34 6.70
CA LYS A 65 43.97 -25.93 7.99
C LYS A 65 44.05 -24.80 9.04
N PRO A 66 43.35 -24.88 10.18
CA PRO A 66 43.61 -23.96 11.28
C PRO A 66 44.96 -24.33 11.92
N MET A 67 45.88 -23.37 11.96
CA MET A 67 47.10 -23.48 12.75
C MET A 67 46.75 -23.38 14.24
N THR A 68 47.30 -24.33 14.97
CA THR A 68 47.29 -24.49 16.41
C THR A 68 47.91 -23.32 17.17
N GLY A 69 47.35 -23.02 18.35
CA GLY A 69 48.16 -22.75 19.55
C GLY A 69 48.12 -21.33 20.09
N PHE A 70 47.27 -21.08 21.08
CA PHE A 70 47.53 -20.07 22.10
C PHE A 70 47.35 -20.70 23.49
N LYS A 71 48.46 -20.85 24.22
CA LYS A 71 48.48 -21.20 25.65
C LYS A 71 48.24 -19.91 26.45
N PRO A 72 47.27 -19.86 27.38
CA PRO A 72 47.26 -18.82 28.39
C PRO A 72 48.23 -19.23 29.51
N THR A 73 49.27 -18.43 29.69
CA THR A 73 50.23 -18.56 30.80
C THR A 73 49.85 -17.56 31.88
N THR A 74 49.72 -18.05 33.12
CA THR A 74 49.70 -17.32 34.41
C THR A 74 48.53 -16.34 34.62
N GLY A 75 47.70 -16.45 35.67
CA GLY A 75 48.06 -16.65 37.07
C GLY A 75 48.00 -15.30 37.81
N PHE A 76 46.79 -14.77 38.01
CA PHE A 76 46.57 -13.61 38.88
C PHE A 76 45.59 -13.99 40.01
N LYS A 77 46.12 -13.98 41.23
CA LYS A 77 45.36 -14.07 42.48
C LYS A 77 44.48 -12.82 42.63
N PRO A 78 43.21 -12.93 43.05
CA PRO A 78 42.48 -11.78 43.55
C PRO A 78 43.01 -11.42 44.94
N THR A 79 43.65 -10.26 45.05
CA THR A 79 44.00 -9.65 46.33
C THR A 79 42.71 -9.04 46.89
N THR A 80 42.24 -9.63 47.98
CA THR A 80 41.29 -9.01 48.91
C THR A 80 41.87 -7.72 49.48
N GLY A 81 41.07 -6.66 49.53
CA GLY A 81 41.34 -5.51 50.39
C GLY A 81 41.26 -4.16 49.68
N SER A 82 40.05 -3.65 49.50
CA SER A 82 39.78 -2.22 49.52
C SER A 82 38.34 -2.03 49.98
N SER A 83 38.21 -1.83 51.29
CA SER A 83 37.01 -1.32 51.93
C SER A 83 36.66 0.04 51.34
N LEU A 84 35.56 0.13 50.60
CA LEU A 84 34.85 1.40 50.42
C LEU A 84 33.96 1.67 51.64
N PRO A 85 33.85 2.92 52.10
CA PRO A 85 33.23 3.24 53.36
C PRO A 85 31.72 2.96 53.33
N ALA A 86 31.26 2.46 54.46
CA ALA A 86 29.87 2.21 54.80
C ALA A 86 28.93 3.32 54.30
N SER A 87 27.80 2.86 53.78
CA SER A 87 26.53 3.56 53.69
C SER A 87 26.39 4.63 54.79
N LYS A 88 26.37 5.90 54.37
CA LYS A 88 25.83 6.95 55.21
C LYS A 88 24.34 6.65 55.40
N PHE A 89 24.02 6.22 56.61
CA PHE A 89 22.71 6.35 57.23
C PHE A 89 22.08 7.70 56.85
N LEU A 90 21.01 7.67 56.06
CA LEU A 90 20.03 8.74 56.01
C LEU A 90 18.91 8.39 57.01
N SER A 91 19.17 8.67 58.29
CA SER A 91 18.08 9.07 59.19
C SER A 91 17.83 10.58 58.98
N GLY A 92 17.34 10.91 57.79
CA GLY A 92 16.92 12.26 57.43
C GLY A 92 15.51 12.52 57.95
N LYS A 93 15.41 13.49 58.86
CA LYS A 93 14.16 14.04 59.40
C LYS A 93 13.11 14.24 58.31
N PHE A 94 11.93 13.63 58.48
CA PHE A 94 10.70 14.14 57.87
C PHE A 94 10.47 15.57 58.38
N ALA A 95 10.88 16.56 57.60
CA ALA A 95 10.49 17.93 57.82
C ALA A 95 8.98 18.00 57.56
N SER A 96 8.21 18.34 58.60
CA SER A 96 6.77 18.53 58.50
C SER A 96 6.48 19.58 57.44
N CYS A 97 5.84 19.17 56.35
CA CYS A 97 5.22 20.09 55.42
C CYS A 97 4.06 20.78 56.17
N LYS A 98 4.25 22.03 56.59
CA LYS A 98 3.17 22.88 57.10
C LYS A 98 2.35 23.37 55.91
N LEU A 99 1.51 22.50 55.37
CA LEU A 99 0.33 22.93 54.61
C LEU A 99 -0.83 22.98 55.61
N SER A 100 -1.12 24.19 56.08
CA SER A 100 -2.24 24.45 56.97
C SER A 100 -3.56 24.32 56.22
N GLY A 101 -4.40 23.41 56.68
CA GLY A 101 -5.85 23.51 56.55
C GLY A 101 -6.47 22.60 55.50
N THR A 102 -7.08 21.52 56.01
CA THR A 102 -8.06 20.60 55.39
C THR A 102 -7.50 19.41 54.60
N CYS A 103 -7.09 18.38 55.34
CA CYS A 103 -6.85 17.03 54.83
C CYS A 103 -7.45 16.00 55.82
N GLY A 104 -8.71 15.63 55.58
CA GLY A 104 -9.23 14.31 55.97
C GLY A 104 -9.11 13.40 54.76
N ALA A 105 -8.59 12.18 54.95
CA ALA A 105 -8.33 11.13 53.94
C ALA A 105 -6.92 11.08 53.29
N TYR A 106 -5.85 11.06 54.09
CA TYR A 106 -4.49 10.75 53.60
C TYR A 106 -3.81 9.53 54.27
N GLU A 107 -4.49 8.79 55.15
CA GLU A 107 -3.88 7.63 55.84
C GLU A 107 -3.58 6.44 54.90
N ASP A 108 -4.27 6.34 53.75
CA ASP A 108 -3.97 5.30 52.73
C ASP A 108 -2.78 5.65 51.80
N SER A 109 -2.18 6.84 51.94
CA SER A 109 -1.09 7.29 51.05
C SER A 109 0.31 6.93 51.55
N ALA A 110 0.49 6.89 52.88
CA ALA A 110 1.77 6.57 53.49
C ALA A 110 2.12 5.10 53.29
N ALA A 111 1.15 4.18 53.44
CA ALA A 111 1.35 2.75 53.22
C ALA A 111 1.68 2.39 51.75
N ALA A 112 1.29 3.22 50.78
CA ALA A 112 1.63 3.06 49.38
C ALA A 112 3.03 3.60 49.01
N MET A 113 3.63 4.44 49.86
CA MET A 113 4.98 4.96 49.68
C MET A 113 6.02 4.15 50.48
N ASP A 114 5.63 3.55 51.61
CA ASP A 114 6.54 2.85 52.54
C ASP A 114 6.96 1.43 52.08
N ALA A 115 6.41 0.93 50.98
CA ALA A 115 6.66 -0.43 50.48
C ALA A 115 7.72 -0.54 49.38
N LEU A 116 8.43 0.55 49.05
CA LEU A 116 9.54 0.51 48.09
C LEU A 116 10.86 0.42 48.85
N ALA A 117 11.28 -0.81 49.16
CA ALA A 117 12.69 -1.08 49.43
C ALA A 117 13.52 -0.50 48.27
N LEU A 118 14.72 0.04 48.56
CA LEU A 118 15.60 0.56 47.52
C LEU A 118 15.78 -0.53 46.45
N PRO A 119 15.39 -0.27 45.19
CA PRO A 119 15.45 -1.27 44.15
C PRO A 119 16.90 -1.73 43.98
N SER A 120 17.09 -3.02 43.72
CA SER A 120 18.38 -3.53 43.30
C SER A 120 18.84 -2.87 42.00
N GLU A 121 20.15 -2.80 41.73
CA GLU A 121 20.67 -2.23 40.48
C GLU A 121 20.05 -2.88 39.23
N ALA A 122 19.70 -4.17 39.29
CA ALA A 122 19.02 -4.88 38.23
C ALA A 122 17.57 -4.40 38.02
N GLU A 123 16.86 -4.06 39.10
CA GLU A 123 15.51 -3.49 39.02
C GLU A 123 15.53 -2.06 38.49
N ILE A 124 16.55 -1.27 38.84
CA ILE A 124 16.73 0.09 38.28
C ILE A 124 16.86 0.03 36.76
N GLY A 125 17.62 -0.94 36.22
CA GLY A 125 17.71 -1.14 34.77
C GLY A 125 16.37 -1.45 34.12
N GLN A 126 15.60 -2.39 34.68
CA GLN A 126 14.27 -2.75 34.17
C GLN A 126 13.27 -1.60 34.25
N ASP A 127 13.35 -0.80 35.31
CA ASP A 127 12.51 0.38 35.47
C ASP A 127 12.87 1.47 34.44
N ILE A 128 14.15 1.72 34.20
CA ILE A 128 14.59 2.65 33.13
C ILE A 128 14.11 2.15 31.76
N ASP A 129 14.25 0.86 31.45
CA ASP A 129 13.76 0.29 30.20
C ASP A 129 12.23 0.46 30.06
N THR A 130 11.50 0.27 31.16
CA THR A 130 10.05 0.50 31.20
C THR A 130 9.71 1.97 30.93
N TYR A 131 10.45 2.91 31.52
CA TYR A 131 10.29 4.33 31.23
C TYR A 131 10.58 4.65 29.75
N LEU A 132 11.66 4.10 29.20
CA LEU A 132 12.04 4.32 27.80
C LEU A 132 11.02 3.78 26.81
N GLY A 133 10.31 2.69 27.14
CA GLY A 133 9.16 2.19 26.37
C GLY A 133 7.86 2.98 26.58
N SER A 134 7.80 3.86 27.57
CA SER A 134 6.59 4.57 27.97
C SER A 134 6.34 5.86 27.16
N PRO A 135 5.13 6.46 27.27
CA PRO A 135 4.83 7.77 26.67
C PRO A 135 5.33 8.96 27.50
N TYR A 136 6.05 8.74 28.61
CA TYR A 136 6.59 9.85 29.41
C TYR A 136 7.85 10.44 28.74
N SER A 137 7.98 11.74 28.87
CA SER A 137 9.02 12.57 28.25
C SER A 137 10.11 12.95 29.24
N TYR A 138 11.22 13.47 28.76
CA TYR A 138 12.26 14.04 29.62
C TYR A 138 11.73 15.22 30.46
N ALA A 139 10.75 15.98 29.97
CA ALA A 139 10.10 17.03 30.76
C ALA A 139 9.36 16.46 31.99
N ASP A 140 8.83 15.23 31.91
CA ASP A 140 8.22 14.55 33.05
C ASP A 140 9.28 14.13 34.08
N VAL A 141 10.46 13.72 33.61
CA VAL A 141 11.63 13.44 34.46
C VAL A 141 12.06 14.70 35.21
N GLU A 142 12.10 15.85 34.54
CA GLU A 142 12.37 17.13 35.22
C GLU A 142 11.29 17.49 36.25
N GLN A 143 10.02 17.19 35.98
CA GLN A 143 8.95 17.41 36.95
C GLN A 143 9.11 16.49 38.18
N VAL A 144 9.49 15.23 37.99
CA VAL A 144 9.85 14.32 39.09
C VAL A 144 10.98 14.92 39.93
N LEU A 145 12.06 15.35 39.28
CA LEU A 145 13.22 15.95 39.98
C LEU A 145 12.83 17.20 40.78
N ARG A 146 11.90 18.02 40.28
CA ARG A 146 11.39 19.21 40.99
C ARG A 146 10.39 18.87 42.09
N ALA A 147 9.63 17.79 41.95
CA ALA A 147 8.59 17.40 42.89
C ALA A 147 9.14 16.59 44.08
N PHE A 148 10.28 15.93 43.91
CA PHE A 148 10.83 15.00 44.89
C PHE A 148 12.30 15.31 45.18
N ASP A 149 12.56 16.03 46.28
CA ASP A 149 13.91 16.45 46.71
C ASP A 149 14.89 15.30 46.99
N PHE A 150 14.41 14.05 47.07
CA PHE A 150 15.23 12.86 47.33
C PHE A 150 15.72 12.15 46.05
N ILE A 151 15.25 12.57 44.88
CA ILE A 151 15.69 12.05 43.59
C ILE A 151 16.73 13.04 43.05
N GLU A 152 18.00 12.63 43.02
CA GLU A 152 19.11 13.55 42.72
C GLU A 152 19.53 13.48 41.25
N THR A 153 19.21 12.38 40.56
CA THR A 153 19.67 12.14 39.18
C THR A 153 18.52 11.87 38.21
N ILE A 154 18.77 12.19 36.94
CA ILE A 154 17.86 11.92 35.83
C ILE A 154 17.51 10.44 35.74
N ASP A 155 18.49 9.55 35.92
CA ASP A 155 18.27 8.11 35.78
C ASP A 155 17.45 7.54 36.95
N GLU A 156 17.61 8.06 38.17
CA GLU A 156 16.72 7.75 39.29
C GLU A 156 15.29 8.24 39.03
N ALA A 157 15.12 9.42 38.44
CA ALA A 157 13.80 9.95 38.08
C ALA A 157 13.14 9.10 36.97
N LYS A 158 13.91 8.65 35.95
CA LYS A 158 13.44 7.70 34.94
C LYS A 158 13.03 6.37 35.57
N ALA A 159 13.89 5.79 36.41
CA ALA A 159 13.59 4.56 37.13
C ALA A 159 12.35 4.73 38.02
N PHE A 160 12.17 5.87 38.67
CA PHE A 160 10.98 6.15 39.48
C PHE A 160 9.70 6.11 38.64
N ILE A 161 9.67 6.79 37.48
CA ILE A 161 8.51 6.76 36.58
C ILE A 161 8.28 5.33 36.07
N GLY A 162 9.33 4.67 35.60
CA GLY A 162 9.30 3.31 35.09
C GLY A 162 8.74 2.29 36.10
N ALA A 163 9.19 2.37 37.36
CA ALA A 163 8.67 1.55 38.44
C ALA A 163 7.17 1.78 38.65
N LYS A 164 6.70 3.04 38.64
CA LYS A 164 5.27 3.35 38.77
C LYS A 164 4.46 2.77 37.61
N ILE A 165 4.98 2.77 36.39
CA ILE A 165 4.31 2.17 35.22
C ILE A 165 4.28 0.65 35.35
N ARG A 166 5.43 0.03 35.61
CA ARG A 166 5.58 -1.43 35.75
C ARG A 166 4.62 -2.02 36.80
N HIS A 167 4.38 -1.29 37.88
CA HIS A 167 3.48 -1.71 38.96
C HIS A 167 2.02 -1.21 38.82
N GLY A 168 1.65 -0.57 37.69
CA GLY A 168 0.29 -0.06 37.48
C GLY A 168 -0.11 1.09 38.41
N LEU A 169 0.88 1.84 38.92
CA LEU A 169 0.73 2.94 39.86
C LEU A 169 0.76 4.33 39.19
N GLU A 170 0.43 4.42 37.90
CA GLU A 170 0.43 5.67 37.13
C GLU A 170 -0.50 6.74 37.72
N SER A 171 -1.55 6.33 38.44
CA SER A 171 -2.42 7.24 39.19
C SER A 171 -1.67 8.03 40.27
N SER A 172 -0.54 7.52 40.77
CA SER A 172 0.34 8.24 41.71
C SER A 172 1.12 9.37 41.01
N LEU A 173 1.57 9.15 39.77
CA LEU A 173 2.22 10.19 38.96
C LEU A 173 1.23 11.31 38.63
N LYS A 174 0.01 10.95 38.21
CA LYS A 174 -1.06 11.93 37.94
C LYS A 174 -1.39 12.80 39.15
N ARG A 175 -1.38 12.23 40.37
CA ARG A 175 -1.65 12.97 41.62
C ARG A 175 -0.61 14.04 41.92
N VAL A 176 0.63 13.88 41.47
CA VAL A 176 1.70 14.89 41.62
C VAL A 176 1.83 15.80 40.41
N GLY A 177 0.83 15.79 39.51
CA GLY A 177 0.82 16.62 38.30
C GLY A 177 1.66 16.05 37.15
N ILE A 178 2.27 14.89 37.34
CA ILE A 178 3.09 14.21 36.33
C ILE A 178 2.16 13.32 35.53
N THR A 179 1.43 13.95 34.61
CA THR A 179 0.80 13.25 33.50
C THR A 179 1.85 13.06 32.41
N PRO A 180 1.82 11.98 31.61
CA PRO A 180 2.67 11.90 30.43
C PRO A 180 2.42 13.16 29.63
N ASN A 181 3.36 14.09 29.72
CA ASN A 181 3.22 15.36 29.06
C ASN A 181 3.42 14.95 27.61
N ARG A 182 2.34 15.00 26.83
CA ARG A 182 2.50 15.12 25.40
C ARG A 182 3.30 16.41 25.25
N THR A 183 4.64 16.27 25.20
CA THR A 183 5.52 17.23 24.53
C THR A 183 4.72 17.81 23.40
N ASP A 184 4.77 19.14 23.24
CA ASP A 184 3.92 19.84 22.29
C ASP A 184 3.84 18.99 21.04
N ARG A 185 2.67 18.40 20.78
CA ARG A 185 2.53 17.34 19.75
C ARG A 185 3.04 17.85 18.41
N HIS A 186 3.07 19.17 18.26
CA HIS A 186 3.76 19.85 17.19
C HIS A 186 5.27 19.57 17.11
N GLU A 187 6.02 19.66 18.21
CA GLU A 187 7.47 19.42 18.29
C GLU A 187 7.83 17.97 17.98
N THR A 188 7.10 16.99 18.52
CA THR A 188 7.34 15.57 18.22
C THR A 188 6.98 15.22 16.78
N LEU A 189 5.85 15.72 16.26
CA LEU A 189 5.51 15.53 14.85
C LEU A 189 6.50 16.26 13.93
N LEU A 190 7.00 17.42 14.32
CA LEU A 190 8.04 18.13 13.59
C LEU A 190 9.34 17.30 13.57
N ALA A 191 9.77 16.77 14.72
CA ALA A 191 10.93 15.90 14.82
C ALA A 191 10.77 14.65 13.94
N PHE A 192 9.60 14.00 13.94
CA PHE A 192 9.29 12.90 13.03
C PHE A 192 9.41 13.32 11.55
N ASN A 193 8.79 14.45 11.17
CA ASN A 193 8.79 14.97 9.80
C ASN A 193 10.15 15.46 9.32
N GLU A 194 11.07 15.81 10.23
CA GLU A 194 12.45 16.17 9.92
C GLU A 194 13.39 14.95 9.93
N SER A 195 12.92 13.82 10.46
CA SER A 195 13.70 12.59 10.58
C SER A 195 13.83 11.83 9.25
N GLY A 196 14.51 10.68 9.31
CA GLY A 196 14.58 9.71 8.22
C GLY A 196 13.62 8.52 8.39
N TYR A 197 12.73 8.56 9.39
CA TYR A 197 11.75 7.51 9.64
C TYR A 197 10.52 7.73 8.77
N SER A 198 10.00 6.64 8.19
CA SER A 198 8.91 6.68 7.24
C SER A 198 7.54 6.41 7.86
N LEU A 199 6.47 6.66 7.08
CA LEU A 199 5.12 6.26 7.46
C LEU A 199 4.99 4.75 7.67
N GLU A 200 5.76 3.96 6.92
CA GLU A 200 5.77 2.51 7.05
C GLU A 200 6.44 2.06 8.34
N ASP A 201 7.47 2.78 8.79
CA ASP A 201 8.07 2.57 10.12
C ASP A 201 7.06 2.84 11.23
N ALA A 202 6.26 3.91 11.10
CA ALA A 202 5.17 4.19 12.04
C ALA A 202 4.10 3.08 12.03
N ARG A 203 3.71 2.56 10.85
CA ARG A 203 2.78 1.42 10.74
C ARG A 203 3.35 0.13 11.34
N HIS A 204 4.63 -0.14 11.09
CA HIS A 204 5.33 -1.27 11.69
C HIS A 204 5.34 -1.15 13.22
N LEU A 205 5.56 0.07 13.74
CA LEU A 205 5.54 0.32 15.17
C LEU A 205 4.16 0.03 15.78
N VAL A 206 3.07 0.50 15.16
CA VAL A 206 1.69 0.15 15.57
C VAL A 206 1.47 -1.36 15.55
N ALA A 207 1.96 -2.07 14.54
CA ALA A 207 1.82 -3.52 14.46
C ALA A 207 2.67 -4.29 15.50
N SER A 208 3.78 -3.72 15.94
CA SER A 208 4.72 -4.34 16.88
C SER A 208 4.49 -3.99 18.35
N THR A 209 3.53 -3.10 18.65
CA THR A 209 3.27 -2.60 20.00
C THR A 209 1.78 -2.59 20.32
N ASP A 210 1.43 -2.97 21.54
CA ASP A 210 0.02 -3.05 21.96
C ASP A 210 -0.54 -1.70 22.47
N PHE A 211 0.32 -0.70 22.66
CA PHE A 211 -0.06 0.57 23.31
C PHE A 211 -0.32 1.72 22.34
N LEU A 212 0.04 1.59 21.06
CA LEU A 212 -0.18 2.60 20.04
C LEU A 212 -1.46 2.28 19.25
N ALA A 213 -2.48 3.12 19.39
CA ALA A 213 -3.78 2.88 18.78
C ALA A 213 -3.85 3.30 17.31
N SER A 214 -2.95 4.16 16.85
CA SER A 214 -2.97 4.72 15.50
C SER A 214 -1.58 5.03 14.96
N VAL A 215 -1.47 5.13 13.62
CA VAL A 215 -0.24 5.55 12.94
C VAL A 215 0.21 6.94 13.41
N GLU A 216 -0.74 7.80 13.74
CA GLU A 216 -0.46 9.15 14.21
C GLU A 216 0.15 9.15 15.62
N ASP A 217 -0.33 8.26 16.52
CA ASP A 217 0.29 8.04 17.83
C ASP A 217 1.70 7.46 17.67
N ALA A 218 1.93 6.61 16.66
CA ALA A 218 3.25 6.07 16.38
C ALA A 218 4.22 7.12 15.83
N LYS A 219 3.77 8.05 14.98
CA LYS A 219 4.59 9.21 14.56
C LYS A 219 4.98 10.07 15.75
N ASP A 220 4.01 10.37 16.61
CA ASP A 220 4.23 11.13 17.85
C ASP A 220 5.26 10.43 18.74
N PHE A 221 5.15 9.11 18.89
CA PHE A 221 6.11 8.31 19.66
C PHE A 221 7.51 8.29 19.06
N ILE A 222 7.66 8.08 17.75
CA ILE A 222 8.97 8.15 17.07
C ILE A 222 9.57 9.55 17.25
N GLY A 223 8.77 10.58 17.04
CA GLY A 223 9.13 11.98 17.31
C GLY A 223 9.61 12.21 18.73
N LEU A 224 8.90 11.68 19.71
CA LEU A 224 9.28 11.74 21.13
C LEU A 224 10.63 11.07 21.40
N LYS A 225 10.91 9.91 20.78
CA LYS A 225 12.21 9.23 20.96
C LYS A 225 13.36 9.98 20.29
N LEU A 226 13.11 10.66 19.17
CA LEU A 226 14.08 11.55 18.53
C LEU A 226 14.41 12.76 19.42
N VAL A 227 13.38 13.45 19.94
CA VAL A 227 13.56 14.62 20.82
C VAL A 227 14.32 14.24 22.09
N ASN A 228 14.10 13.02 22.61
CA ASN A 228 14.78 12.52 23.81
C ASN A 228 16.13 11.84 23.54
N HIS A 229 16.59 11.76 22.29
CA HIS A 229 17.80 11.02 21.89
C HIS A 229 17.82 9.56 22.36
N SER A 230 16.69 8.87 22.22
CA SER A 230 16.49 7.47 22.59
C SER A 230 16.04 6.63 21.39
N GLU A 231 16.68 6.82 20.25
CA GLU A 231 16.36 6.14 18.98
C GLU A 231 16.71 4.64 19.01
N ASP A 232 17.57 4.22 19.94
CA ASP A 232 17.89 2.82 20.20
C ASP A 232 16.65 1.99 20.57
N VAL A 233 15.67 2.60 21.24
CA VAL A 233 14.36 1.99 21.51
C VAL A 233 13.67 1.60 20.20
N LEU A 234 13.73 2.43 19.16
CA LEU A 234 13.13 2.14 17.85
C LEU A 234 13.80 0.92 17.18
N ALA A 235 15.12 0.78 17.34
CA ALA A 235 15.86 -0.36 16.82
C ALA A 235 15.42 -1.70 17.45
N THR A 236 15.01 -1.69 18.73
CA THR A 236 14.46 -2.90 19.39
C THR A 236 13.16 -3.38 18.76
N HIS A 237 12.42 -2.48 18.11
CA HIS A 237 11.22 -2.79 17.32
C HIS A 237 11.53 -3.07 15.84
N GLY A 238 12.82 -3.28 15.49
CA GLY A 238 13.24 -3.53 14.11
C GLY A 238 13.18 -2.30 13.21
N ILE A 239 13.01 -1.10 13.79
CA ILE A 239 12.89 0.14 13.04
C ILE A 239 14.25 0.81 12.99
N THR A 240 14.87 0.82 11.82
CA THR A 240 16.13 1.52 11.58
C THR A 240 15.90 2.72 10.69
N GLN A 241 16.57 3.83 11.02
CA GLN A 241 16.51 5.02 10.18
C GLN A 241 17.13 4.69 8.82
N LYS A 242 16.35 4.76 7.75
CA LYS A 242 16.86 4.61 6.39
C LYS A 242 17.40 5.95 5.91
N ASP A 243 18.42 5.90 5.05
CA ASP A 243 18.93 7.12 4.42
C ASP A 243 17.84 7.68 3.49
N PRO A 244 17.44 8.96 3.62
CA PRO A 244 16.51 9.59 2.68
C PRO A 244 16.90 9.39 1.20
N ILE A 245 18.19 9.24 0.89
CA ILE A 245 18.66 8.94 -0.46
C ILE A 245 18.13 7.59 -0.98
N GLU A 246 17.95 6.59 -0.11
CA GLU A 246 17.41 5.29 -0.50
C GLU A 246 15.94 5.39 -0.93
N TYR A 247 15.14 6.19 -0.23
CA TYR A 247 13.78 6.49 -0.64
C TYR A 247 13.75 7.20 -1.99
N PHE A 248 14.61 8.20 -2.21
CA PHE A 248 14.72 8.86 -3.51
C PHE A 248 15.02 7.85 -4.63
N ARG A 249 16.00 6.98 -4.44
CA ARG A 249 16.37 5.95 -5.44
C ARG A 249 15.23 4.98 -5.77
N ASN A 250 14.37 4.68 -4.80
CA ASN A 250 13.26 3.74 -4.97
C ASN A 250 11.93 4.42 -5.37
N SER A 251 11.88 5.75 -5.33
CA SER A 251 10.65 6.54 -5.53
C SER A 251 10.25 6.77 -6.99
N GLY A 252 11.13 6.41 -7.94
CA GLY A 252 10.96 6.73 -9.37
C GLY A 252 11.30 8.17 -9.74
N TYR A 253 11.49 9.08 -8.78
CA TYR A 253 11.92 10.46 -9.06
C TYR A 253 13.33 10.48 -9.63
N THR A 254 13.55 11.32 -10.63
CA THR A 254 14.79 11.39 -11.39
C THR A 254 15.69 12.53 -10.89
N GLU A 255 16.93 12.54 -11.36
CA GLU A 255 17.86 13.66 -11.14
C GLU A 255 17.32 14.99 -11.68
N ALA A 256 16.54 14.94 -12.76
CA ALA A 256 15.90 16.14 -13.31
C ALA A 256 14.81 16.68 -12.37
N ASP A 257 14.12 15.80 -11.63
CA ASP A 257 13.15 16.21 -10.63
C ASP A 257 13.85 16.82 -9.41
N ALA A 258 14.96 16.21 -8.95
CA ALA A 258 15.81 16.79 -7.91
C ALA A 258 16.35 18.18 -8.31
N GLN A 259 16.74 18.36 -9.56
CA GLN A 259 17.17 19.69 -10.05
C GLN A 259 16.01 20.69 -10.04
N ARG A 260 14.78 20.28 -10.41
CA ARG A 260 13.58 21.14 -10.31
C ARG A 260 13.28 21.54 -8.86
N VAL A 261 13.43 20.63 -7.88
CA VAL A 261 13.33 21.00 -6.46
C VAL A 261 14.37 22.05 -6.13
N LEU A 262 15.62 21.85 -6.55
CA LEU A 262 16.72 22.74 -6.20
C LEU A 262 16.50 24.14 -6.79
N ASP A 263 15.96 24.21 -8.01
CA ASP A 263 15.62 25.47 -8.68
C ASP A 263 14.45 26.17 -7.97
N HIS A 264 13.48 25.42 -7.45
CA HIS A 264 12.32 25.96 -6.72
C HIS A 264 12.63 26.30 -5.24
N ILE A 265 13.56 25.56 -4.63
CA ILE A 265 13.94 25.63 -3.22
C ILE A 265 15.46 25.81 -3.12
N PRO A 266 15.99 27.01 -3.44
CA PRO A 266 17.44 27.23 -3.60
C PRO A 266 18.23 27.01 -2.30
N TYR A 267 17.59 27.13 -1.14
CA TYR A 267 18.25 26.96 0.15
C TYR A 267 18.67 25.51 0.44
N LEU A 268 18.22 24.53 -0.35
CA LEU A 268 18.74 23.15 -0.27
C LEU A 268 20.20 23.07 -0.70
N GLY A 269 20.70 24.07 -1.44
CA GLY A 269 22.11 24.36 -1.72
C GLY A 269 22.81 23.39 -2.68
N THR A 270 22.40 22.13 -2.71
CA THR A 270 23.02 21.08 -3.52
C THR A 270 21.97 20.12 -4.07
N LEU A 271 22.31 19.46 -5.18
CA LEU A 271 21.48 18.41 -5.75
C LEU A 271 21.27 17.25 -4.78
N ASP A 272 22.27 16.91 -3.96
CA ASP A 272 22.14 15.89 -2.91
C ASP A 272 21.13 16.32 -1.83
N GLY A 273 21.13 17.61 -1.44
CA GLY A 273 20.13 18.19 -0.56
C GLY A 273 18.71 18.08 -1.12
N ALA A 274 18.54 18.29 -2.43
CA ALA A 274 17.28 18.10 -3.13
C ALA A 274 16.84 16.63 -3.21
N ARG A 275 17.74 15.70 -3.50
CA ARG A 275 17.44 14.24 -3.47
C ARG A 275 16.98 13.81 -2.08
N ARG A 276 17.71 14.21 -1.04
CA ARG A 276 17.33 13.93 0.35
C ARG A 276 15.99 14.56 0.72
N TYR A 277 15.69 15.76 0.20
CA TYR A 277 14.40 16.39 0.38
C TYR A 277 13.26 15.58 -0.25
N ILE A 278 13.39 15.19 -1.53
CA ILE A 278 12.40 14.31 -2.18
C ILE A 278 12.24 13.00 -1.41
N GLY A 279 13.36 12.36 -1.08
CA GLY A 279 13.39 11.12 -0.33
C GLY A 279 12.63 11.21 1.00
N ARG A 280 12.80 12.31 1.76
CA ARG A 280 12.01 12.58 2.97
C ARG A 280 10.52 12.75 2.69
N GLN A 281 10.15 13.55 1.68
CA GLN A 281 8.73 13.74 1.34
C GLN A 281 8.06 12.42 0.95
N VAL A 282 8.75 11.57 0.16
CA VAL A 282 8.28 10.24 -0.22
C VAL A 282 8.18 9.33 1.01
N ALA A 283 9.21 9.31 1.87
CA ALA A 283 9.20 8.52 3.10
C ALA A 283 8.02 8.87 4.02
N HIS A 284 7.64 10.15 4.08
CA HIS A 284 6.52 10.63 4.88
C HIS A 284 5.16 10.54 4.18
N GLY A 285 5.12 10.12 2.90
CA GLY A 285 3.90 10.13 2.09
C GLY A 285 3.37 11.54 1.77
N ASN A 286 4.21 12.57 1.90
CA ASN A 286 3.86 13.97 1.65
C ASN A 286 4.22 14.38 0.21
N GLU A 287 3.72 13.62 -0.76
CA GLU A 287 4.00 13.90 -2.17
C GLU A 287 3.31 15.17 -2.66
N GLN A 288 2.28 15.65 -1.94
CA GLN A 288 1.62 16.93 -2.23
C GLN A 288 2.61 18.10 -2.16
N ALA A 289 3.56 18.09 -1.22
CA ALA A 289 4.61 19.11 -1.15
C ALA A 289 5.54 19.09 -2.38
N LEU A 290 5.74 17.92 -3.00
CA LEU A 290 6.50 17.81 -4.25
C LEU A 290 5.70 18.41 -5.42
N VAL A 291 4.40 18.13 -5.49
CA VAL A 291 3.48 18.71 -6.48
C VAL A 291 3.45 20.24 -6.38
N GLU A 292 3.36 20.77 -5.16
CA GLU A 292 3.39 22.23 -4.90
C GLU A 292 4.72 22.87 -5.32
N ALA A 293 5.82 22.15 -5.17
CA ALA A 293 7.13 22.56 -5.68
C ALA A 293 7.27 22.43 -7.22
N GLY A 294 6.16 22.16 -7.94
CA GLY A 294 6.12 22.00 -9.39
C GLY A 294 6.69 20.67 -9.88
N ILE A 295 6.90 19.72 -8.96
CA ILE A 295 7.38 18.39 -9.25
C ILE A 295 6.17 17.48 -9.10
N GLY A 296 5.40 17.38 -10.18
CA GLY A 296 4.49 16.24 -10.29
C GLY A 296 5.30 14.97 -10.03
N ARG A 297 4.68 13.94 -9.44
CA ARG A 297 5.19 12.57 -9.55
C ARG A 297 5.75 12.42 -10.96
N PRO A 298 6.91 11.77 -11.16
CA PRO A 298 7.36 11.46 -12.50
C PRO A 298 6.19 10.75 -13.15
N ALA A 299 5.46 11.49 -13.98
CA ALA A 299 4.61 10.94 -15.00
C ALA A 299 5.63 10.40 -16.00
N GLU A 300 6.40 9.38 -15.59
CA GLU A 300 6.87 8.40 -16.53
C GLU A 300 5.63 8.04 -17.32
N ASP A 301 5.74 8.29 -18.61
CA ASP A 301 4.78 8.05 -19.66
C ASP A 301 3.93 6.82 -19.35
N VAL A 302 2.89 6.98 -18.53
CA VAL A 302 1.80 6.03 -18.50
C VAL A 302 1.28 6.17 -19.91
N SER A 303 1.68 5.21 -20.75
CA SER A 303 1.37 5.29 -22.15
C SER A 303 -0.14 5.39 -22.24
N ARG A 304 -0.63 6.17 -23.18
CA ARG A 304 -2.07 6.30 -23.39
C ARG A 304 -2.74 4.91 -23.46
N GLU A 305 -2.04 3.94 -24.03
CA GLU A 305 -2.45 2.54 -24.07
C GLU A 305 -2.51 1.88 -22.68
N ALA A 306 -1.50 2.03 -21.82
CA ALA A 306 -1.51 1.51 -20.46
C ALA A 306 -2.66 2.10 -19.61
N ALA A 307 -2.87 3.42 -19.71
CA ALA A 307 -3.98 4.09 -19.04
C ALA A 307 -5.34 3.60 -19.54
N LEU A 308 -5.53 3.50 -20.86
CA LEU A 308 -6.77 2.99 -21.44
C LEU A 308 -7.02 1.53 -21.05
N ASN A 309 -5.98 0.70 -21.00
CA ASN A 309 -6.07 -0.69 -20.55
C ASN A 309 -6.45 -0.77 -19.06
N ALA A 310 -5.84 0.07 -18.20
CA ALA A 310 -6.19 0.15 -16.79
C ALA A 310 -7.65 0.58 -16.58
N PHE A 311 -8.12 1.58 -17.33
CA PHE A 311 -9.53 1.95 -17.31
C PHE A 311 -10.43 0.78 -17.74
N GLN A 312 -10.08 0.08 -18.82
CA GLN A 312 -10.86 -1.05 -19.34
C GLN A 312 -10.91 -2.25 -18.37
N SER A 313 -9.84 -2.51 -17.63
CA SER A 313 -9.80 -3.56 -16.61
C SER A 313 -10.50 -3.15 -15.31
N SER A 314 -10.59 -1.85 -15.01
CA SER A 314 -11.21 -1.34 -13.77
C SER A 314 -12.73 -1.51 -13.67
N LEU A 315 -13.27 -1.15 -12.50
CA LEU A 315 -14.71 -1.08 -12.21
C LEU A 315 -15.38 0.20 -12.75
N TYR A 316 -14.60 1.21 -13.15
CA TYR A 316 -15.16 2.45 -13.69
C TYR A 316 -15.81 2.22 -15.05
N THR A 317 -16.91 2.94 -15.28
CA THR A 317 -17.72 2.79 -16.49
C THR A 317 -17.53 3.92 -17.47
N ARG A 318 -18.17 3.76 -18.62
CA ARG A 318 -18.28 4.84 -19.59
C ARG A 318 -19.03 6.05 -19.02
N GLU A 319 -20.05 5.86 -18.17
CA GLU A 319 -20.73 6.95 -17.47
C GLU A 319 -19.78 7.71 -16.54
N ASP A 320 -18.90 6.99 -15.82
CA ASP A 320 -17.90 7.61 -14.96
C ASP A 320 -16.91 8.43 -15.78
N ALA A 321 -16.52 7.95 -16.97
CA ALA A 321 -15.74 8.74 -17.92
C ALA A 321 -16.49 9.99 -18.42
N PHE A 322 -17.82 9.94 -18.61
CA PHE A 322 -18.60 11.14 -18.92
C PHE A 322 -18.67 12.12 -17.74
N ALA A 323 -18.79 11.61 -16.51
CA ALA A 323 -18.76 12.41 -15.30
C ALA A 323 -17.39 13.10 -15.14
N ALA A 324 -16.29 12.35 -15.29
CA ALA A 324 -14.92 12.88 -15.30
C ALA A 324 -14.72 13.92 -16.39
N LYS A 325 -15.19 13.65 -17.61
CA LYS A 325 -15.14 14.61 -18.72
C LYS A 325 -15.79 15.93 -18.34
N ARG A 326 -16.98 15.89 -17.73
CA ARG A 326 -17.72 17.10 -17.33
C ARG A 326 -17.05 17.83 -16.17
N HIS A 327 -16.61 17.09 -15.14
CA HIS A 327 -16.03 17.66 -13.93
C HIS A 327 -14.67 18.30 -14.19
N PHE A 328 -13.81 17.63 -14.95
CA PHE A 328 -12.44 18.07 -15.26
C PHE A 328 -12.31 18.79 -16.61
N ALA A 329 -13.44 19.10 -17.27
CA ALA A 329 -13.50 19.77 -18.57
C ALA A 329 -12.63 19.12 -19.68
N LEU A 330 -12.59 17.78 -19.72
CA LEU A 330 -11.75 17.06 -20.67
C LEU A 330 -12.35 17.13 -22.10
N PRO A 331 -11.51 17.20 -23.17
CA PRO A 331 -11.97 17.39 -24.54
C PRO A 331 -12.85 16.24 -25.06
N SER A 332 -12.46 15.00 -24.73
CA SER A 332 -13.08 13.78 -25.24
C SER A 332 -13.38 12.78 -24.13
N VAL A 333 -14.27 11.82 -24.40
CA VAL A 333 -14.54 10.72 -23.46
C VAL A 333 -13.31 9.82 -23.36
N ASP A 334 -12.56 9.63 -24.45
CA ASP A 334 -11.34 8.81 -24.43
C ASP A 334 -10.23 9.44 -23.58
N GLU A 335 -10.09 10.76 -23.57
CA GLU A 335 -9.20 11.45 -22.63
C GLU A 335 -9.68 11.34 -21.19
N ALA A 336 -11.00 11.28 -20.94
CA ALA A 336 -11.52 10.99 -19.61
C ALA A 336 -11.27 9.55 -19.16
N ARG A 337 -11.36 8.58 -20.08
CA ARG A 337 -10.97 7.19 -19.82
C ARG A 337 -9.47 7.08 -19.52
N GLU A 338 -8.65 7.75 -20.31
CA GLU A 338 -7.21 7.85 -20.08
C GLU A 338 -6.91 8.49 -18.72
N PHE A 339 -7.59 9.59 -18.38
CA PHE A 339 -7.43 10.28 -17.10
C PHE A 339 -7.76 9.38 -15.90
N ILE A 340 -8.89 8.68 -15.93
CA ILE A 340 -9.27 7.71 -14.88
C ILE A 340 -8.25 6.57 -14.84
N GLY A 341 -7.84 6.04 -15.99
CA GLY A 341 -6.82 4.99 -16.10
C GLY A 341 -5.47 5.38 -15.49
N ARG A 342 -5.02 6.61 -15.73
CA ARG A 342 -3.82 7.17 -15.07
C ARG A 342 -4.03 7.30 -13.57
N ALA A 343 -5.20 7.79 -13.13
CA ALA A 343 -5.50 7.90 -11.71
C ALA A 343 -5.43 6.54 -11.01
N ILE A 344 -5.92 5.46 -11.64
CA ILE A 344 -5.81 4.09 -11.12
C ILE A 344 -4.35 3.66 -11.03
N LEU A 345 -3.59 3.78 -12.13
CA LEU A 345 -2.19 3.34 -12.17
C LEU A 345 -1.29 4.12 -11.21
N LEU A 346 -1.61 5.38 -10.94
CA LEU A 346 -0.91 6.23 -10.00
C LEU A 346 -1.48 6.13 -8.57
N GLY A 347 -2.56 5.37 -8.31
CA GLY A 347 -3.20 5.35 -6.99
C GLY A 347 -3.80 6.71 -6.56
N ASP A 348 -4.11 7.57 -7.55
CA ASP A 348 -4.66 8.91 -7.40
C ASP A 348 -6.21 8.91 -7.44
N GLU A 349 -6.84 7.78 -7.16
CA GLU A 349 -8.30 7.61 -7.24
C GLU A 349 -9.08 8.53 -6.29
N PHE A 350 -8.42 9.06 -5.25
CA PHE A 350 -9.01 10.07 -4.36
C PHE A 350 -9.48 11.32 -5.11
N LYS A 351 -8.78 11.72 -6.20
CA LYS A 351 -9.19 12.85 -7.05
C LYS A 351 -10.52 12.59 -7.75
N LEU A 352 -10.78 11.34 -8.11
CA LEU A 352 -12.05 10.92 -8.70
C LEU A 352 -13.14 10.92 -7.63
N ALA A 353 -12.83 10.43 -6.43
CA ALA A 353 -13.74 10.43 -5.29
C ALA A 353 -14.19 11.85 -4.89
N ASP A 354 -13.26 12.82 -4.85
CA ASP A 354 -13.57 14.24 -4.58
C ASP A 354 -14.51 14.85 -5.64
N ALA A 355 -14.45 14.34 -6.87
CA ALA A 355 -15.35 14.72 -7.96
C ALA A 355 -16.72 14.02 -7.91
N GLY A 356 -16.97 13.19 -6.89
CA GLY A 356 -18.15 12.33 -6.78
C GLY A 356 -18.16 11.18 -7.79
N ILE A 357 -17.00 10.83 -8.35
CA ILE A 357 -16.82 9.76 -9.31
C ILE A 357 -16.23 8.58 -8.55
N HIS A 358 -17.13 7.77 -8.01
CA HIS A 358 -16.76 6.50 -7.42
C HIS A 358 -16.90 5.42 -8.49
N PRO A 359 -16.05 4.39 -8.49
CA PRO A 359 -16.34 3.20 -9.26
C PRO A 359 -17.72 2.75 -8.80
N ARG A 360 -18.71 2.76 -9.70
CA ARG A 360 -20.06 2.40 -9.31
C ARG A 360 -20.00 1.03 -8.68
N ASP A 361 -20.47 0.94 -7.43
CA ASP A 361 -21.06 -0.28 -6.94
C ASP A 361 -22.23 -0.53 -7.89
N PHE A 362 -21.99 -1.23 -9.01
CA PHE A 362 -23.10 -1.76 -9.76
C PHE A 362 -23.95 -2.51 -8.76
N ASP A 363 -25.26 -2.31 -8.85
CA ASP A 363 -26.16 -3.15 -8.08
C ASP A 363 -25.74 -4.58 -8.42
N HIS A 364 -25.22 -5.26 -7.40
CA HIS A 364 -24.74 -6.62 -7.52
C HIS A 364 -25.83 -7.47 -8.18
N HIS A 365 -27.10 -7.10 -8.00
CA HIS A 365 -28.24 -7.69 -8.66
C HIS A 365 -28.22 -7.57 -10.19
N ASP A 366 -27.96 -6.39 -10.76
CA ASP A 366 -27.97 -6.15 -12.22
C ASP A 366 -26.80 -6.86 -12.90
N CYS A 367 -25.59 -6.75 -12.33
CA CYS A 367 -24.43 -7.49 -12.80
C CYS A 367 -24.67 -9.00 -12.75
N MET A 368 -25.24 -9.51 -11.67
CA MET A 368 -25.60 -10.92 -11.56
C MET A 368 -26.71 -11.30 -12.54
N ALA A 369 -27.65 -10.41 -12.86
CA ALA A 369 -28.68 -10.65 -13.86
C ALA A 369 -28.08 -10.76 -15.27
N HIS A 370 -27.12 -9.90 -15.62
CA HIS A 370 -26.38 -10.01 -16.88
C HIS A 370 -25.55 -11.30 -16.95
N PHE A 371 -24.84 -11.65 -15.88
CA PHE A 371 -24.10 -12.91 -15.81
C PHE A 371 -25.03 -14.12 -16.01
N LYS A 372 -26.17 -14.17 -15.30
CA LYS A 372 -27.16 -15.26 -15.41
C LYS A 372 -27.79 -15.40 -16.80
N ARG A 373 -27.87 -14.31 -17.56
CA ARG A 373 -28.39 -14.29 -18.94
C ARG A 373 -27.31 -14.61 -19.99
N SER A 374 -26.05 -14.67 -19.58
CA SER A 374 -24.92 -14.87 -20.48
C SER A 374 -24.57 -16.34 -20.65
N ALA A 375 -23.72 -16.64 -21.63
CA ALA A 375 -23.14 -17.97 -21.82
C ALA A 375 -21.98 -18.28 -20.85
N TYR A 376 -21.60 -17.35 -19.97
CA TYR A 376 -20.52 -17.56 -19.02
C TYR A 376 -21.00 -18.38 -17.80
N SER A 377 -20.22 -19.40 -17.47
CA SER A 377 -20.51 -20.35 -16.41
C SER A 377 -19.81 -20.00 -15.09
N SER A 378 -20.16 -20.74 -14.02
CA SER A 378 -19.42 -20.64 -12.74
C SER A 378 -17.96 -21.14 -12.85
N SER A 379 -17.63 -21.90 -13.89
CA SER A 379 -16.25 -22.28 -14.20
C SER A 379 -15.46 -21.08 -14.72
N ASP A 380 -16.08 -20.28 -15.60
CA ASP A 380 -15.48 -19.07 -16.17
C ASP A 380 -15.28 -18.00 -15.10
N ALA A 381 -16.22 -17.87 -14.15
CA ALA A 381 -16.04 -17.03 -12.97
C ALA A 381 -14.85 -17.48 -12.11
N ARG A 382 -14.60 -18.79 -11.97
CA ARG A 382 -13.40 -19.29 -11.28
C ARG A 382 -12.12 -19.03 -12.08
N ALA A 383 -12.19 -19.06 -13.41
CA ALA A 383 -11.07 -18.66 -14.26
C ALA A 383 -10.77 -17.16 -14.10
N ALA A 384 -11.80 -16.32 -14.02
CA ALA A 384 -11.66 -14.90 -13.76
C ALA A 384 -10.99 -14.60 -12.41
N VAL A 385 -11.37 -15.28 -11.31
CA VAL A 385 -10.67 -15.16 -10.01
C VAL A 385 -9.17 -15.45 -10.12
N ARG A 386 -8.76 -16.38 -10.99
CA ARG A 386 -7.34 -16.69 -11.19
C ARG A 386 -6.62 -15.70 -12.10
N ALA A 387 -7.35 -15.09 -13.03
CA ALA A 387 -6.79 -14.19 -14.03
C ALA A 387 -6.70 -12.74 -13.55
N PHE A 388 -7.58 -12.33 -12.63
CA PHE A 388 -7.64 -10.98 -12.10
C PHE A 388 -7.42 -11.02 -10.58
N ASP A 389 -6.32 -10.44 -10.14
CA ASP A 389 -5.83 -10.39 -8.76
C ASP A 389 -6.76 -9.65 -7.79
N PHE A 390 -7.54 -8.68 -8.28
CA PHE A 390 -8.51 -7.93 -7.48
C PHE A 390 -9.84 -8.67 -7.21
N LEU A 391 -10.04 -9.86 -7.79
CA LEU A 391 -11.25 -10.65 -7.58
C LEU A 391 -11.03 -11.69 -6.48
N GLU A 392 -11.60 -11.47 -5.30
CA GLU A 392 -11.36 -12.33 -4.13
C GLU A 392 -12.28 -13.57 -4.10
N SER A 393 -13.41 -13.51 -4.82
CA SER A 393 -14.44 -14.55 -4.72
C SER A 393 -15.17 -14.81 -6.03
N VAL A 394 -15.74 -16.02 -6.15
CA VAL A 394 -16.55 -16.41 -7.32
C VAL A 394 -17.77 -15.49 -7.50
N PRO A 395 -18.53 -15.09 -6.46
CA PRO A 395 -19.62 -14.12 -6.63
C PRO A 395 -19.16 -12.76 -7.17
N GLN A 396 -18.03 -12.23 -6.68
CA GLN A 396 -17.44 -11.00 -7.23
C GLN A 396 -17.07 -11.19 -8.70
N ALA A 397 -16.45 -12.32 -9.05
CA ALA A 397 -16.09 -12.62 -10.43
C ALA A 397 -17.31 -12.77 -11.36
N LYS A 398 -18.42 -13.34 -10.88
CA LYS A 398 -19.69 -13.38 -11.63
C LYS A 398 -20.22 -11.98 -11.88
N ALA A 399 -20.23 -11.13 -10.86
CA ALA A 399 -20.65 -9.74 -11.00
C ALA A 399 -19.74 -8.98 -11.97
N TYR A 400 -18.42 -9.19 -11.91
CA TYR A 400 -17.45 -8.58 -12.82
C TYR A 400 -17.62 -9.04 -14.26
N ILE A 401 -17.83 -10.34 -14.50
CA ILE A 401 -18.16 -10.85 -15.85
C ILE A 401 -19.46 -10.20 -16.35
N GLY A 402 -20.50 -10.19 -15.51
CA GLY A 402 -21.77 -9.52 -15.79
C GLY A 402 -21.62 -8.04 -16.14
N LEU A 403 -20.75 -7.34 -15.43
CA LEU A 403 -20.37 -5.95 -15.69
C LEU A 403 -19.71 -5.79 -17.07
N LYS A 404 -18.75 -6.65 -17.42
CA LYS A 404 -18.09 -6.56 -18.72
C LYS A 404 -19.04 -6.87 -19.87
N ILE A 405 -19.99 -7.78 -19.68
CA ILE A 405 -21.06 -8.05 -20.66
C ILE A 405 -21.98 -6.84 -20.81
N ALA A 406 -22.47 -6.28 -19.70
CA ALA A 406 -23.35 -5.10 -19.72
C ALA A 406 -22.70 -3.90 -20.44
N ASN A 407 -21.37 -3.76 -20.30
CA ASN A 407 -20.60 -2.69 -20.95
C ASN A 407 -20.06 -3.04 -22.34
N HIS A 408 -20.43 -4.20 -22.92
CA HIS A 408 -19.91 -4.69 -24.21
C HIS A 408 -18.38 -4.80 -24.28
N ASN A 409 -17.73 -5.11 -23.15
CA ASN A 409 -16.27 -5.22 -22.99
C ASN A 409 -15.81 -6.68 -22.80
N GLU A 410 -16.49 -7.64 -23.42
CA GLU A 410 -16.18 -9.09 -23.32
C GLU A 410 -14.78 -9.45 -23.89
N HIS A 411 -14.20 -8.57 -24.72
CA HIS A 411 -12.83 -8.72 -25.21
C HIS A 411 -11.79 -8.73 -24.08
N VAL A 412 -12.05 -8.05 -22.96
CA VAL A 412 -11.17 -8.08 -21.76
C VAL A 412 -11.15 -9.49 -21.16
N LEU A 413 -12.30 -10.16 -21.11
CA LEU A 413 -12.42 -11.54 -20.65
C LEU A 413 -11.70 -12.48 -21.61
N THR A 414 -11.93 -12.30 -22.92
CA THR A 414 -11.29 -13.11 -23.97
C THR A 414 -9.76 -12.97 -23.95
N GLY A 415 -9.24 -11.74 -23.76
CA GLY A 415 -7.80 -11.49 -23.64
C GLY A 415 -7.16 -12.17 -22.43
N ALA A 416 -7.93 -12.37 -21.35
CA ALA A 416 -7.53 -13.13 -20.17
C ALA A 416 -7.74 -14.66 -20.33
N GLY A 417 -8.10 -15.14 -21.53
CA GLY A 417 -8.39 -16.56 -21.79
C GLY A 417 -9.73 -17.03 -21.23
N ILE A 418 -10.61 -16.10 -20.82
CA ILE A 418 -11.95 -16.39 -20.30
C ILE A 418 -12.93 -16.20 -21.45
N THR A 419 -13.08 -17.24 -22.25
CA THR A 419 -14.10 -17.31 -23.29
C THR A 419 -15.33 -17.99 -22.74
N PRO A 420 -16.54 -17.54 -23.08
CA PRO A 420 -17.75 -18.27 -22.73
C PRO A 420 -17.63 -19.64 -23.38
N GLN A 421 -17.55 -20.70 -22.57
CA GLN A 421 -17.68 -22.04 -23.12
C GLN A 421 -19.09 -22.11 -23.69
N PRO A 422 -19.27 -22.45 -24.99
CA PRO A 422 -20.60 -22.46 -25.60
C PRO A 422 -21.56 -23.43 -24.88
N TYR A 423 -21.02 -24.33 -24.06
CA TYR A 423 -21.76 -25.26 -23.22
C TYR A 423 -21.07 -25.43 -21.87
N ASP A 424 -21.81 -25.18 -20.79
CA ASP A 424 -21.36 -25.47 -19.42
C ASP A 424 -21.21 -26.99 -19.25
N ARG A 425 -20.14 -27.43 -18.57
CA ARG A 425 -19.93 -28.82 -18.14
C ARG A 425 -21.15 -29.40 -17.42
N HIS A 426 -21.84 -28.61 -16.60
CA HIS A 426 -23.09 -28.99 -15.94
C HIS A 426 -24.24 -29.15 -16.92
N GLU A 427 -24.40 -28.24 -17.88
CA GLU A 427 -25.44 -28.37 -18.91
C GLU A 427 -25.21 -29.62 -19.77
N CYS A 428 -23.95 -29.92 -20.09
CA CYS A 428 -23.57 -31.17 -20.76
C CYS A 428 -23.91 -32.39 -19.89
N LEU A 429 -23.57 -32.38 -18.60
CA LEU A 429 -23.87 -33.48 -17.70
C LEU A 429 -25.38 -33.66 -17.48
N ASP A 430 -26.13 -32.58 -17.33
CA ASP A 430 -27.58 -32.59 -17.16
C ASP A 430 -28.26 -33.12 -18.43
N ALA A 431 -27.82 -32.68 -19.61
CA ALA A 431 -28.26 -33.23 -20.89
C ALA A 431 -27.95 -34.73 -21.02
N TYR A 432 -26.74 -35.16 -20.62
CA TYR A 432 -26.40 -36.58 -20.56
C TYR A 432 -27.34 -37.34 -19.62
N HIS A 433 -27.59 -36.84 -18.42
CA HIS A 433 -28.49 -37.49 -17.45
C HIS A 433 -29.95 -37.56 -17.93
N ALA A 434 -30.42 -36.58 -18.70
CA ALA A 434 -31.77 -36.55 -19.27
C ALA A 434 -31.94 -37.40 -20.53
N SER A 435 -30.85 -37.71 -21.23
CA SER A 435 -30.88 -38.30 -22.58
C SER A 435 -31.12 -39.81 -22.66
N GLY A 436 -31.02 -40.53 -21.54
CA GLY A 436 -31.12 -41.99 -21.52
C GLY A 436 -29.84 -42.73 -21.96
N TYR A 437 -28.76 -42.03 -22.35
CA TYR A 437 -27.47 -42.68 -22.58
C TYR A 437 -26.91 -43.25 -21.27
N THR A 438 -26.29 -44.42 -21.36
CA THR A 438 -25.85 -45.20 -20.20
C THR A 438 -24.36 -45.08 -19.94
N THR A 439 -23.89 -45.66 -18.84
CA THR A 439 -22.44 -45.78 -18.59
C THR A 439 -21.74 -46.70 -19.59
N ALA A 440 -22.45 -47.67 -20.17
CA ALA A 440 -21.89 -48.53 -21.22
C ALA A 440 -21.61 -47.74 -22.50
N ASP A 441 -22.42 -46.74 -22.81
CA ASP A 441 -22.16 -45.84 -23.95
C ASP A 441 -20.94 -44.97 -23.71
N CYS A 442 -20.71 -44.53 -22.46
CA CYS A 442 -19.47 -43.87 -22.09
C CYS A 442 -18.25 -44.78 -22.26
N ASP A 443 -18.36 -46.07 -21.90
CA ASP A 443 -17.28 -47.05 -22.07
C ASP A 443 -16.94 -47.25 -23.55
N LYS A 444 -17.96 -47.39 -24.41
CA LYS A 444 -17.76 -47.45 -25.86
C LYS A 444 -17.06 -46.21 -26.38
N LEU A 445 -17.42 -45.02 -25.88
CA LEU A 445 -16.77 -43.79 -26.30
C LEU A 445 -15.30 -43.76 -25.87
N VAL A 446 -14.98 -44.13 -24.63
CA VAL A 446 -13.59 -44.21 -24.13
C VAL A 446 -12.76 -45.22 -24.93
N GLU A 447 -13.36 -46.36 -25.32
CA GLU A 447 -12.68 -47.40 -26.10
C GLU A 447 -12.42 -46.97 -27.56
N ASN A 448 -13.36 -46.24 -28.17
CA ASN A 448 -13.32 -45.93 -29.61
C ASN A 448 -12.88 -44.51 -29.95
N ALA A 449 -12.83 -43.59 -28.98
CA ALA A 449 -12.40 -42.21 -29.17
C ALA A 449 -11.06 -41.98 -28.46
N ASP A 450 -9.99 -41.86 -29.24
CA ASP A 450 -8.60 -41.66 -28.79
C ASP A 450 -8.37 -40.37 -27.99
N PHE A 451 -9.29 -39.40 -28.06
CA PHE A 451 -9.23 -38.13 -27.36
C PHE A 451 -10.02 -38.09 -26.03
N ILE A 452 -10.70 -39.17 -25.65
CA ILE A 452 -11.45 -39.24 -24.39
C ILE A 452 -10.70 -40.14 -23.41
N GLU A 453 -10.20 -39.56 -22.32
CA GLU A 453 -9.32 -40.32 -21.40
C GLU A 453 -10.10 -41.12 -20.37
N ASN A 454 -11.31 -40.66 -20.02
CA ASN A 454 -12.07 -41.23 -18.92
C ASN A 454 -13.59 -41.11 -19.11
N ARG A 455 -14.33 -41.91 -18.35
CA ARG A 455 -15.81 -41.95 -18.39
C ARG A 455 -16.46 -40.59 -18.10
N ARG A 456 -15.81 -39.72 -17.33
CA ARG A 456 -16.38 -38.42 -16.97
C ARG A 456 -16.36 -37.47 -18.16
N GLU A 457 -15.23 -37.39 -18.86
CA GLU A 457 -15.12 -36.69 -20.14
C GLU A 457 -16.07 -37.27 -21.19
N ALA A 458 -16.25 -38.59 -21.20
CA ALA A 458 -17.21 -39.22 -22.11
C ALA A 458 -18.66 -38.73 -21.86
N ARG A 459 -19.09 -38.61 -20.60
CA ARG A 459 -20.42 -38.05 -20.26
C ARG A 459 -20.57 -36.62 -20.73
N GLU A 460 -19.55 -35.80 -20.50
CA GLU A 460 -19.54 -34.40 -20.91
C GLU A 460 -19.56 -34.26 -22.44
N TYR A 461 -18.82 -35.10 -23.15
CA TYR A 461 -18.82 -35.11 -24.61
C TYR A 461 -20.16 -35.55 -25.19
N ILE A 462 -20.76 -36.62 -24.66
CA ILE A 462 -22.10 -37.07 -25.07
C ILE A 462 -23.11 -35.96 -24.80
N GLY A 463 -23.08 -35.41 -23.59
CA GLY A 463 -23.84 -34.22 -23.17
C GLY A 463 -23.74 -33.06 -24.16
N LEU A 464 -22.51 -32.69 -24.50
CA LEU A 464 -22.19 -31.66 -25.47
C LEU A 464 -22.85 -31.96 -26.84
N LYS A 465 -22.79 -33.21 -27.32
CA LYS A 465 -23.41 -33.57 -28.60
C LYS A 465 -24.93 -33.52 -28.55
N ILE A 466 -25.54 -33.84 -27.42
CA ILE A 466 -26.99 -33.69 -27.22
C ILE A 466 -27.38 -32.22 -27.28
N VAL A 467 -26.73 -31.36 -26.48
CA VAL A 467 -27.07 -29.92 -26.43
C VAL A 467 -26.88 -29.25 -27.80
N ASN A 468 -25.88 -29.68 -28.57
CA ASN A 468 -25.66 -29.20 -29.94
C ASN A 468 -26.65 -29.78 -30.98
N GLY A 469 -27.44 -30.81 -30.67
CA GLY A 469 -28.27 -31.54 -31.64
C GLY A 469 -27.46 -32.42 -32.60
N TRP A 470 -26.26 -32.83 -32.21
CA TRP A 470 -25.28 -33.58 -33.01
C TRP A 470 -25.13 -35.04 -32.55
N GLU A 471 -26.17 -35.62 -31.97
CA GLU A 471 -26.21 -37.00 -31.45
C GLU A 471 -25.81 -38.03 -32.51
N HIS A 472 -26.10 -37.78 -33.79
CA HIS A 472 -25.74 -38.66 -34.91
C HIS A 472 -24.21 -38.90 -35.04
N VAL A 473 -23.37 -38.02 -34.50
CA VAL A 473 -21.90 -38.20 -34.49
C VAL A 473 -21.49 -39.34 -33.57
N LEU A 474 -22.28 -39.61 -32.51
CA LEU A 474 -22.01 -40.68 -31.55
C LEU A 474 -22.09 -42.08 -32.20
N GLY A 475 -22.90 -42.22 -33.25
CA GLY A 475 -23.01 -43.47 -34.02
C GLY A 475 -21.69 -43.94 -34.64
N ARG A 476 -20.75 -43.02 -34.92
CA ARG A 476 -19.41 -43.38 -35.42
C ARG A 476 -18.58 -44.16 -34.39
N TYR A 477 -18.94 -44.08 -33.12
CA TYR A 477 -18.30 -44.77 -32.00
C TYR A 477 -19.12 -45.98 -31.51
N GLY A 478 -20.09 -46.45 -32.31
CA GLY A 478 -20.96 -47.58 -31.93
C GLY A 478 -21.97 -47.26 -30.82
N ILE A 479 -22.25 -45.98 -30.61
CA ILE A 479 -23.22 -45.48 -29.64
C ILE A 479 -24.51 -45.12 -30.39
N GLU A 480 -25.53 -45.95 -30.24
CA GLU A 480 -26.83 -45.73 -30.86
C GLU A 480 -27.70 -44.85 -29.96
N ARG A 481 -28.59 -44.07 -30.57
CA ARG A 481 -29.53 -43.24 -29.81
C ARG A 481 -30.44 -44.17 -29.00
N PRO A 482 -30.58 -43.99 -27.67
CA PRO A 482 -31.55 -44.76 -26.90
C PRO A 482 -32.92 -44.55 -27.52
N GLU A 483 -33.65 -45.64 -27.76
CA GLU A 483 -35.02 -45.58 -28.21
C GLU A 483 -35.81 -44.89 -27.10
N THR A 484 -36.05 -43.58 -27.23
CA THR A 484 -37.01 -42.88 -26.40
C THR A 484 -38.35 -43.54 -26.67
N GLU A 485 -38.85 -44.32 -25.70
CA GLU A 485 -40.24 -44.75 -25.67
C GLU A 485 -41.10 -43.49 -25.85
N ALA A 486 -41.67 -43.34 -27.05
CA ALA A 486 -42.35 -42.14 -27.50
C ALA A 486 -43.73 -41.97 -26.85
#